data_AF-A0A8T5QAV0-F1
#
_entry.id   AF-A0A8T5QAV0-F1
#
_cell.length_a   1.000
_cell.length_b   1.000
_cell.length_c   1.000
_cell.angle_alpha   90.00
_cell.angle_beta   90.00
_cell.angle_gamma   90.00
#
_symmetry.space_group_name_H-M   'P 1'
#
loop_
_entity.id
_entity.type
_entity.pdbx_description
1 polymer ?
#
loop_
_entity_poly.entity_id
_entity_poly.type
_entity_poly.pdbx_seq_one_letter_code
_entity_poly.pdbx_strand_id
1 'polypeptide(L)'
;MNKILREDELYRRARLILGVEKNATSKEAQKAYHKKAKQYHTDDPDNPTADEELFRIVTEAYYLIKGKIKINGRDLMGLDQDDLVAKIIGMDKITPMHETETWEERHYNQFYSDGIPSA
;
A
#
# COMPACT_ATOMS: atom_id res chain seq x y z
N MET A 1 22.48 -8.63 9.21
CA MET A 1 21.11 -8.64 8.67
C MET A 1 21.01 -7.48 7.69
N ASN A 2 20.72 -7.74 6.41
CA ASN A 2 20.40 -6.65 5.47
C ASN A 2 19.03 -6.10 5.85
N LYS A 3 18.97 -4.88 6.37
CA LYS A 3 17.73 -4.19 6.75
C LYS A 3 16.93 -3.90 5.47
N ILE A 4 15.71 -4.40 5.37
CA ILE A 4 14.77 -3.97 4.33
C ILE A 4 14.19 -2.63 4.81
N LEU A 5 14.30 -1.59 4.00
CA LEU A 5 13.72 -0.29 4.33
C LEU A 5 12.20 -0.34 4.11
N ARG A 6 11.43 0.22 5.05
CA ARG A 6 9.96 0.35 4.95
C ARG A 6 9.53 0.96 3.62
N GLU A 7 10.25 1.99 3.18
CA GLU A 7 10.03 2.64 1.88
C GLU A 7 10.18 1.66 0.71
N ASP A 8 11.24 0.85 0.70
CA ASP A 8 11.46 -0.14 -0.36
C ASP A 8 10.35 -1.18 -0.41
N GLU A 9 9.88 -1.65 0.76
CA GLU A 9 8.77 -2.61 0.84
C GLU A 9 7.45 -1.99 0.39
N LEU A 10 7.18 -0.72 0.71
CA LEU A 10 5.99 -0.01 0.23
C LEU A 10 5.99 0.14 -1.30
N TYR A 11 7.12 0.52 -1.90
CA TYR A 11 7.23 0.56 -3.37
C TYR A 11 7.11 -0.84 -3.98
N ARG A 12 7.60 -1.88 -3.30
CA ARG A 12 7.41 -3.27 -3.73
C ARG A 12 5.93 -3.67 -3.69
N ARG A 13 5.23 -3.42 -2.58
CA ARG A 13 3.78 -3.68 -2.45
C ARG A 13 2.99 -2.94 -3.50
N ALA A 14 3.27 -1.65 -3.73
CA ALA A 14 2.58 -0.86 -4.74
C ALA A 14 2.71 -1.48 -6.15
N ARG A 15 3.91 -1.95 -6.51
CA ARG A 15 4.15 -2.64 -7.79
C ARG A 15 3.41 -3.96 -7.89
N LEU A 16 3.41 -4.77 -6.82
CA LEU A 16 2.68 -6.04 -6.77
C LEU A 16 1.16 -5.82 -6.84
N ILE A 17 0.65 -4.81 -6.13
CA ILE A 17 -0.75 -4.41 -6.16
C ILE A 17 -1.15 -4.03 -7.58
N LEU A 18 -0.38 -3.19 -8.29
CA LEU A 18 -0.70 -2.87 -9.68
C LEU A 18 -0.42 -4.04 -10.65
N GLY A 19 0.44 -4.99 -10.27
CA GLY A 19 0.91 -6.06 -11.15
C GLY A 19 1.86 -5.55 -12.23
N VAL A 20 2.79 -4.67 -11.85
CA VAL A 20 3.79 -4.08 -12.75
C VAL A 20 5.21 -4.38 -12.30
N GLU A 21 6.13 -4.43 -13.26
CA GLU A 21 7.55 -4.66 -13.00
C GLU A 21 8.24 -3.47 -12.34
N LYS A 22 9.41 -3.70 -11.72
CA LYS A 22 10.21 -2.65 -11.06
C LYS A 22 10.57 -1.49 -11.98
N ASN A 23 10.76 -1.76 -13.27
CA ASN A 23 11.12 -0.82 -14.31
C ASN A 23 9.92 -0.36 -15.17
N ALA A 24 8.68 -0.65 -14.73
CA ALA A 24 7.49 -0.26 -15.48
C ALA A 24 7.44 1.25 -15.70
N THR A 25 7.07 1.63 -16.91
CA THR A 25 6.88 3.02 -17.32
C THR A 25 5.64 3.63 -16.66
N SER A 26 5.57 4.96 -16.60
CA SER A 26 4.38 5.67 -16.12
C SER A 26 3.09 5.25 -16.86
N LYS A 27 3.19 4.91 -18.15
CA LYS A 27 2.05 4.49 -18.97
C LYS A 27 1.57 3.08 -18.60
N GLU A 28 2.49 2.17 -18.30
CA GLU A 28 2.17 0.82 -17.83
C GLU A 28 1.52 0.85 -16.46
N ALA A 29 2.07 1.63 -15.52
CA ALA A 29 1.48 1.84 -14.20
C ALA A 29 0.07 2.42 -14.29
N GLN A 30 -0.16 3.42 -15.17
CA GLN A 30 -1.49 3.99 -15.37
C GLN A 30 -2.48 2.98 -15.97
N LYS A 31 -2.06 2.19 -16.96
CA LYS A 31 -2.90 1.16 -17.57
C LYS A 31 -3.28 0.08 -16.55
N ALA A 32 -2.32 -0.36 -15.75
CA ALA A 32 -2.52 -1.32 -14.68
C ALA A 32 -3.48 -0.80 -13.61
N TYR A 33 -3.30 0.45 -13.19
CA TYR A 33 -4.21 1.15 -12.28
C TYR A 33 -5.65 1.15 -12.81
N HIS A 34 -5.90 1.60 -14.05
CA HIS A 34 -7.25 1.64 -14.60
C HIS A 34 -7.93 0.26 -14.63
N LYS A 35 -7.17 -0.80 -14.94
CA LYS A 35 -7.70 -2.17 -14.95
C LYS A 35 -8.15 -2.60 -13.55
N LYS A 36 -7.34 -2.35 -12.52
CA LYS A 36 -7.65 -2.73 -11.14
C LYS A 36 -8.69 -1.83 -10.49
N ALA A 37 -8.64 -0.53 -10.76
CA ALA A 37 -9.66 0.44 -10.31
C ALA A 37 -11.05 0.00 -10.79
N LYS A 38 -11.19 -0.43 -12.05
CA LYS A 38 -12.45 -0.95 -12.59
C LYS A 38 -12.91 -2.24 -11.90
N GLN A 39 -11.98 -3.08 -11.44
CA GLN A 39 -12.31 -4.32 -10.75
C GLN A 39 -12.99 -4.06 -9.40
N TYR A 40 -12.52 -3.06 -8.65
CA TYR A 40 -13.02 -2.77 -7.30
C TYR A 40 -14.05 -1.63 -7.23
N HIS A 41 -14.40 -1.00 -8.37
CA HIS A 41 -15.34 0.12 -8.40
C HIS A 41 -16.77 -0.32 -8.02
N THR A 42 -17.44 0.50 -7.23
CA THR A 42 -18.81 0.28 -6.71
C THR A 42 -19.92 0.79 -7.64
N ASP A 43 -19.58 1.27 -8.84
CA ASP A 43 -20.57 1.87 -9.77
C ASP A 43 -21.37 0.79 -10.51
N ASP A 44 -20.85 -0.44 -10.55
CA ASP A 44 -21.53 -1.60 -11.07
C ASP A 44 -22.18 -2.35 -9.89
N PRO A 45 -23.50 -2.24 -9.70
CA PRO A 45 -24.21 -2.81 -8.55
C PRO A 45 -24.16 -4.34 -8.52
N ASP A 46 -23.87 -4.99 -9.65
CA ASP A 46 -23.75 -6.44 -9.77
C ASP A 46 -22.29 -6.92 -9.67
N ASN A 47 -21.33 -6.03 -9.44
CA ASN A 47 -19.91 -6.39 -9.33
C ASN A 47 -19.64 -7.11 -7.98
N PRO A 48 -19.40 -8.44 -7.99
CA PRO A 48 -19.18 -9.20 -6.76
C PRO A 48 -17.81 -8.91 -6.13
N THR A 49 -16.95 -8.20 -6.85
CA THR A 49 -15.61 -7.82 -6.41
C THR A 49 -15.49 -6.35 -6.01
N ALA A 50 -16.59 -5.60 -5.99
CA ALA A 50 -16.61 -4.22 -5.50
C ALA A 50 -16.18 -4.18 -4.03
N ASP A 51 -15.15 -3.40 -3.73
CA ASP A 51 -14.57 -3.31 -2.38
C ASP A 51 -13.84 -1.95 -2.26
N GLU A 52 -14.45 -1.03 -1.51
CA GLU A 52 -13.96 0.35 -1.37
C GLU A 52 -12.54 0.39 -0.79
N GLU A 53 -12.21 -0.53 0.12
CA GLU A 53 -10.89 -0.57 0.73
C GLU A 53 -9.83 -1.03 -0.26
N LEU A 54 -10.12 -2.03 -1.08
CA LEU A 54 -9.20 -2.49 -2.13
C LEU A 54 -9.04 -1.44 -3.23
N PHE A 55 -10.12 -0.73 -3.58
CA PHE A 55 -10.05 0.41 -4.49
C PHE A 55 -9.14 1.53 -3.96
N ARG A 56 -9.28 1.89 -2.67
CA ARG A 56 -8.41 2.86 -1.98
C ARG A 56 -6.94 2.42 -2.06
N ILE A 57 -6.64 1.16 -1.73
CA ILE A 57 -5.28 0.61 -1.76
C ILE A 57 -4.67 0.64 -3.16
N VAL A 58 -5.45 0.27 -4.19
CA VAL A 58 -5.01 0.35 -5.60
C VAL A 58 -4.70 1.80 -6.00
N THR A 59 -5.48 2.76 -5.51
CA THR A 59 -5.26 4.19 -5.74
C THR A 59 -4.01 4.70 -5.04
N GLU A 60 -3.82 4.34 -3.76
CA GLU A 60 -2.61 4.65 -2.98
C GLU A 60 -1.35 4.10 -3.66
N ALA A 61 -1.37 2.83 -4.10
CA ALA A 61 -0.28 2.20 -4.83
C ALA A 61 0.12 2.99 -6.10
N TYR A 62 -0.88 3.42 -6.88
CA TYR A 62 -0.64 4.22 -8.08
C TYR A 62 -0.06 5.60 -7.75
N TYR A 63 -0.60 6.29 -6.75
CA TYR A 63 -0.10 7.60 -6.34
C TYR A 63 1.32 7.53 -5.76
N LEU A 64 1.66 6.46 -5.05
CA LEU A 64 3.02 6.25 -4.55
C LEU A 64 4.01 6.09 -5.71
N ILE A 65 3.71 5.23 -6.68
CA ILE A 65 4.57 5.05 -7.87
C ILE A 65 4.69 6.35 -8.69
N LYS A 66 3.63 7.17 -8.72
CA LYS A 66 3.66 8.48 -9.40
C LYS A 66 4.37 9.58 -8.60
N GLY A 67 4.82 9.32 -7.37
CA GLY A 67 5.42 10.31 -6.48
C GLY A 67 4.43 11.41 -6.05
N LYS A 68 3.13 11.13 -6.07
CA LYS A 68 2.06 12.07 -5.70
C LYS A 68 1.71 12.03 -4.21
N ILE A 69 2.14 10.98 -3.51
CA ILE A 69 1.94 10.81 -2.08
C ILE A 69 3.30 10.54 -1.44
N LYS A 70 3.49 11.09 -0.23
CA LYS A 70 4.70 10.87 0.56
C LYS A 70 4.44 9.74 1.55
N ILE A 71 5.48 8.96 1.83
CA ILE A 71 5.46 7.93 2.88
C ILE A 71 5.64 8.65 4.23
N ASN A 72 4.58 9.30 4.69
CA ASN A 72 4.50 9.83 6.05
C ASN A 72 3.53 8.92 6.81
N GLY A 73 3.80 8.64 8.10
CA GLY A 73 3.16 7.55 8.87
C GLY A 73 1.63 7.54 8.99
N ARG A 74 0.90 8.52 8.40
CA ARG A 74 -0.57 8.56 8.34
C ARG A 74 -1.16 8.44 6.94
N ASP A 75 -0.38 8.60 5.87
CA ASP A 75 -0.91 8.81 4.51
C ASP A 75 -1.06 7.51 3.68
N LEU A 76 -0.48 6.38 4.11
CA LEU A 76 -0.52 5.09 3.38
C LEU A 76 -1.15 3.97 4.20
N MET A 77 -2.24 4.28 4.92
CA MET A 77 -2.92 3.34 5.81
C MET A 77 -3.37 2.06 5.10
N GLY A 78 -3.58 2.08 3.78
CA GLY A 78 -3.95 0.90 3.02
C GLY A 78 -2.78 -0.04 2.70
N LEU A 79 -1.64 0.51 2.27
CA LEU A 79 -0.46 -0.28 1.89
C LEU A 79 0.24 -0.97 3.07
N ASP A 80 0.01 -0.46 4.29
CA ASP A 80 0.52 -1.04 5.53
C ASP A 80 -0.32 -2.21 6.05
N GLN A 81 -1.53 -2.42 5.52
CA GLN A 81 -2.44 -3.48 5.97
C GLN A 81 -2.10 -4.82 5.32
N ASP A 82 -1.38 -5.67 6.05
CA ASP A 82 -0.84 -6.93 5.53
C ASP A 82 -1.93 -7.83 4.92
N ASP A 83 -3.07 -8.00 5.61
CA ASP A 83 -4.16 -8.87 5.16
C ASP A 83 -4.83 -8.37 3.86
N LEU A 84 -5.08 -7.07 3.77
CA LEU A 84 -5.69 -6.48 2.57
C LEU A 84 -4.72 -6.51 1.38
N VAL A 85 -3.44 -6.21 1.61
CA VAL A 85 -2.40 -6.30 0.60
C VAL A 85 -2.27 -7.74 0.08
N ALA A 86 -2.23 -8.71 0.98
CA ALA A 86 -2.20 -10.13 0.63
C ALA A 86 -3.43 -10.55 -0.20
N LYS A 87 -4.64 -10.09 0.18
CA LYS A 87 -5.89 -10.31 -0.57
C LYS A 87 -5.82 -9.78 -2.01
N ILE A 88 -5.26 -8.59 -2.23
CA ILE A 88 -5.15 -7.98 -3.57
C ILE A 88 -4.12 -8.71 -4.45
N ILE A 89 -2.99 -9.12 -3.85
CA ILE A 89 -1.89 -9.77 -4.57
C ILE A 89 -2.20 -11.25 -4.81
N GLY A 90 -3.07 -11.86 -3.99
CA GLY A 90 -3.37 -13.29 -4.04
C GLY A 90 -2.21 -14.15 -3.53
N MET A 91 -1.45 -13.64 -2.55
CA MET A 91 -0.32 -14.33 -1.94
C MET A 91 -0.65 -14.70 -0.50
N ASP A 92 -0.42 -15.97 -0.14
CA ASP A 92 -0.61 -16.45 1.24
C ASP A 92 0.43 -15.91 2.22
N LYS A 93 1.58 -15.42 1.71
CA LYS A 93 2.68 -14.88 2.53
C LYS A 93 3.28 -13.64 1.86
N ILE A 94 3.23 -12.52 2.58
CA ILE A 94 3.96 -11.29 2.26
C ILE A 94 4.89 -10.95 3.42
N THR A 95 5.90 -10.12 3.17
CA THR A 95 6.75 -9.57 4.24
C THR A 95 5.89 -8.67 5.10
N PRO A 96 5.66 -8.96 6.39
CA PRO A 96 4.82 -8.11 7.24
C PRO A 96 5.40 -6.71 7.40
N MET A 97 4.56 -5.67 7.43
CA MET A 97 5.06 -4.29 7.48
C MET A 97 5.84 -4.01 8.77
N HIS A 98 5.44 -4.65 9.89
CA HIS A 98 6.10 -4.52 11.18
C HIS A 98 7.55 -5.04 11.18
N GLU A 99 7.96 -5.89 10.24
CA GLU A 99 9.34 -6.37 10.11
C GLU A 99 10.28 -5.32 9.48
N THR A 100 9.71 -4.27 8.87
CA THR A 100 10.47 -3.18 8.25
C THR A 100 10.84 -2.06 9.23
N GLU A 101 10.26 -2.08 10.44
CA GLU A 101 10.47 -1.10 11.50
C GLU A 101 11.43 -1.66 12.57
N THR A 102 12.28 -0.82 13.13
CA THR A 102 13.08 -1.20 14.31
C THR A 102 12.18 -1.36 15.52
N TRP A 103 12.69 -2.05 16.54
CA TRP A 103 12.00 -2.15 17.82
C TRP A 103 11.72 -0.77 18.45
N GLU A 104 12.65 0.17 18.26
CA GLU A 104 12.56 1.57 18.71
C GLU A 104 11.51 2.36 17.93
N GLU A 105 11.47 2.22 16.61
CA GLU A 105 10.48 2.87 15.73
C GLU A 105 9.06 2.38 16.03
N ARG A 106 8.90 1.06 16.26
CA ARG A 106 7.62 0.48 16.69
C ARG A 106 7.16 1.02 18.04
N HIS A 107 8.05 1.06 19.02
CA HIS A 107 7.71 1.62 20.34
C HIS A 107 7.37 3.10 20.22
N TYR A 108 8.10 3.86 19.41
CA TYR A 108 7.79 5.26 19.22
C TYR A 108 6.40 5.46 18.56
N ASN A 109 6.11 4.73 17.48
CA ASN A 109 4.82 4.86 16.80
C ASN A 109 3.65 4.37 17.67
N GLN A 110 3.80 3.26 18.40
CA GLN A 110 2.75 2.72 19.27
C GLN A 110 2.38 3.64 20.45
N PHE A 111 3.34 4.39 20.98
CA PHE A 111 3.14 5.25 22.15
C PHE A 111 2.93 6.73 21.80
N TYR A 112 3.38 7.21 20.63
CA TYR A 112 3.36 8.63 20.26
C TYR A 112 2.54 8.95 18.99
N SER A 113 1.82 7.97 18.39
CA SER A 113 0.97 8.24 17.21
C SER A 113 -0.27 9.09 17.48
N ASP A 114 -0.76 9.14 18.72
CA ASP A 114 -2.01 9.84 19.09
C ASP A 114 -1.86 11.36 19.32
N GLY A 115 -0.73 11.93 18.92
CA GLY A 115 -0.46 13.35 19.08
C GLY A 115 0.12 13.65 20.45
N ILE A 116 1.20 14.41 20.44
CA ILE A 116 1.80 14.99 21.63
C ILE A 116 0.71 15.84 22.32
N PRO A 117 0.34 15.60 23.60
CA PRO A 117 -0.25 16.67 24.39
C PRO A 117 0.84 17.73 24.49
N SER A 118 0.65 18.87 23.83
CA SER A 118 1.59 19.99 23.97
C SER A 118 1.71 20.30 25.45
N ALA A 119 2.91 20.12 26.00
CA ALA A 119 3.26 20.60 27.33
C ALA A 119 3.19 22.12 27.40
#